data_AF-A0A970ADP5-F1
#
_entry.id   AF-A0A970ADP5-F1
#
_cell.length_a   1.000
_cell.length_b   1.000
_cell.length_c   1.000
_cell.angle_alpha   90.00
_cell.angle_beta   90.00
_cell.angle_gamma   90.00
#
_symmetry.space_group_name_H-M   'P 1'
#
loop_
_entity.id
_entity.type
_entity.pdbx_description
1 polymer ?
#
loop_
_entity_poly.entity_id
_entity_poly.type
_entity_poly.pdbx_seq_one_letter_code
_entity_poly.pdbx_strand_id
1 'polypeptide(L)'
;MQEGMCKNCGSIVYVDPKQENCHCLFCDCVFSAQEALEIAKNPQNYEFLNEEQPEYTGEEINPQHKKVNANLDQLIERREKKSRAKPKPKYAIEKKEIPNVNLSKKQIITIVGIVVAVVAIFLAITLPQTVKRDQHRANITAEFKKALNNKKYKDSIDYDQGFAIYRMKNTHVDLVVEADLTKEDVRDIFASYCKARADVHNIDLENTNKVYSDVSVRIAMPGEGGYLIQDKDLADLDNLELIEVLP
;
A
#
# COMPACT_ATOMS: atom_id res chain seq x y z
N MET A 1 -16.14 33.28 17.71
CA MET A 1 -16.40 32.34 16.60
C MET A 1 -17.41 31.31 17.06
N GLN A 2 -18.28 30.90 16.15
CA GLN A 2 -19.33 29.90 16.36
C GLN A 2 -19.29 28.92 15.17
N GLU A 3 -19.76 27.69 15.40
CA GLU A 3 -19.90 26.69 14.35
C GLU A 3 -21.17 26.99 13.54
N GLY A 4 -20.99 27.15 12.23
CA GLY A 4 -22.06 27.28 11.24
C GLY A 4 -21.99 26.17 10.21
N MET A 5 -22.94 26.15 9.28
CA MET A 5 -23.02 25.16 8.21
C MET A 5 -23.18 25.83 6.84
N CYS A 6 -22.46 25.30 5.85
CA CYS A 6 -22.51 25.79 4.48
C CYS A 6 -23.88 25.56 3.85
N LYS A 7 -24.46 26.63 3.28
CA LYS A 7 -25.75 26.56 2.59
C LYS A 7 -25.74 25.77 1.28
N ASN A 8 -24.56 25.54 0.69
CA ASN A 8 -24.45 24.85 -0.58
C ASN A 8 -24.13 23.36 -0.40
N CYS A 9 -23.09 23.04 0.39
CA CYS A 9 -22.55 21.68 0.50
C CYS A 9 -22.70 21.02 1.89
N GLY A 10 -23.34 21.70 2.85
CA GLY A 10 -23.54 21.15 4.21
C GLY A 10 -22.28 21.00 5.05
N SER A 11 -21.12 21.45 4.55
CA SER A 11 -19.86 21.41 5.30
C SER A 11 -19.88 22.37 6.49
N ILE A 12 -19.22 21.99 7.59
CA ILE A 12 -19.06 22.84 8.78
C ILE A 12 -18.16 24.03 8.43
N VAL A 13 -18.58 25.24 8.78
CA VAL A 13 -17.83 26.48 8.62
C VAL A 13 -17.68 27.19 9.96
N TYR A 14 -16.52 27.80 10.21
CA TYR A 14 -16.31 28.61 11.41
C TYR A 14 -16.66 30.06 11.09
N VAL A 15 -17.65 30.58 11.80
CA VAL A 15 -18.21 31.91 11.54
C VAL A 15 -17.80 32.87 12.66
N ASP A 16 -17.29 34.05 12.30
CA ASP A 16 -17.19 35.16 13.25
C ASP A 16 -18.51 35.95 13.24
N PRO A 17 -19.29 35.99 14.34
CA PRO A 17 -20.55 36.73 14.38
C PRO A 17 -20.40 38.25 14.20
N LYS A 18 -19.18 38.77 14.15
CA LYS A 18 -18.87 40.17 13.83
C LYS A 18 -18.76 40.44 12.32
N GLN A 19 -18.67 39.42 11.48
CA GLN A 19 -18.61 39.56 10.03
C GLN A 19 -19.99 39.32 9.43
N GLU A 20 -20.31 40.05 8.36
CA GLU A 20 -21.59 39.91 7.67
C GLU A 20 -21.67 38.61 6.84
N ASN A 21 -20.54 38.23 6.22
CA ASN A 21 -20.44 37.06 5.36
C ASN A 21 -19.46 36.03 5.92
N CYS A 22 -19.62 34.79 5.49
CA CYS A 22 -18.71 33.69 5.71
C CYS A 22 -18.42 32.98 4.38
N HIS A 23 -17.28 32.30 4.31
CA HIS A 23 -16.80 31.64 3.09
C HIS A 23 -16.53 30.17 3.37
N CYS A 24 -17.14 29.28 2.59
CA CYS A 24 -16.93 27.85 2.72
C CYS A 24 -15.65 27.43 1.96
N LEU A 25 -14.66 26.89 2.68
CA LEU A 25 -13.41 26.42 2.08
C LEU A 25 -13.58 25.20 1.15
N PHE A 26 -14.71 24.48 1.23
CA PHE A 26 -14.90 23.23 0.51
C PHE A 26 -15.57 23.39 -0.86
N CYS A 27 -16.43 24.40 -1.00
CA CYS A 27 -17.17 24.64 -2.24
C CYS A 27 -17.13 26.09 -2.68
N ASP A 28 -16.29 26.91 -2.05
CA ASP A 28 -16.13 28.35 -2.29
C ASP A 28 -17.40 29.22 -2.20
N CYS A 29 -18.49 28.67 -1.64
CA CYS A 29 -19.72 29.43 -1.44
C CYS A 29 -19.50 30.58 -0.44
N VAL A 30 -19.84 31.80 -0.84
CA VAL A 30 -19.88 32.99 0.01
C VAL A 30 -21.32 33.36 0.31
N PHE A 31 -21.65 33.45 1.59
CA PHE A 31 -23.01 33.65 2.06
C PHE A 31 -23.04 34.24 3.47
N SER A 32 -24.23 34.59 3.98
CA SER A 32 -24.31 35.35 5.22
C SER A 32 -23.92 34.51 6.45
N ALA A 33 -23.25 35.14 7.40
CA ALA A 33 -22.85 34.53 8.66
C ALA A 33 -24.06 34.08 9.51
N GLN A 34 -25.18 34.81 9.44
CA GLN A 34 -26.41 34.48 10.16
C GLN A 34 -27.07 33.23 9.61
N GLU A 35 -27.18 33.12 8.28
CA GLU A 35 -27.73 31.95 7.59
C GLU A 35 -26.93 30.69 7.90
N ALA A 36 -25.59 30.77 7.96
CA ALA A 36 -24.74 29.66 8.38
C ALA A 36 -25.08 29.14 9.79
N LEU A 37 -25.36 30.03 10.73
CA LEU A 37 -25.70 29.69 12.11
C LEU A 37 -27.12 29.15 12.25
N GLU A 38 -28.03 29.58 11.37
CA GLU A 38 -29.42 29.08 11.32
C GLU A 38 -29.48 27.66 10.77
N ILE A 39 -28.77 27.39 9.67
CA ILE A 39 -28.70 26.05 9.05
C ILE A 39 -28.09 25.06 10.05
N ALA A 40 -27.05 25.46 10.78
CA ALA A 40 -26.42 24.61 11.79
C ALA A 40 -27.35 24.17 12.93
N LYS A 41 -28.40 24.94 13.25
CA LYS A 41 -29.38 24.58 14.29
C LYS A 41 -30.36 23.51 13.82
N ASN A 42 -30.71 23.49 12.53
CA ASN A 42 -31.69 22.57 11.96
C ASN A 42 -31.24 22.03 10.58
N PRO A 43 -30.13 21.29 10.50
CA PRO A 43 -29.55 20.88 9.22
C PRO A 43 -30.45 19.91 8.44
N GLN A 44 -31.32 19.16 9.13
CA GLN A 44 -32.25 18.19 8.52
C GLN A 44 -33.39 18.85 7.74
N ASN A 45 -33.65 20.14 7.97
CA ASN A 45 -34.73 20.89 7.33
C ASN A 45 -34.24 21.79 6.19
N TYR A 46 -32.96 21.67 5.81
CA TYR A 46 -32.33 22.50 4.80
C TYR A 46 -31.87 21.63 3.63
N GLU A 47 -32.18 22.07 2.40
CA GLU A 47 -31.81 21.36 1.18
C GLU A 47 -30.50 21.92 0.62
N PHE A 48 -29.49 21.05 0.47
CA PHE A 48 -28.16 21.41 -0.01
C PHE A 48 -28.05 21.18 -1.52
N LEU A 49 -28.04 22.27 -2.29
CA LEU A 49 -28.08 22.22 -3.76
C LEU A 49 -26.80 21.64 -4.40
N ASN A 50 -25.65 21.73 -3.71
CA ASN A 50 -24.34 21.25 -4.17
C ASN A 50 -23.96 21.75 -5.58
N GLU A 51 -24.29 23.01 -5.90
CA GLU A 51 -23.97 23.62 -7.18
C GLU A 51 -22.50 24.08 -7.21
N GLU A 52 -21.84 23.95 -8.35
CA GLU A 52 -20.48 24.49 -8.56
C GLU A 52 -20.50 26.00 -8.35
N GLN A 53 -19.69 26.49 -7.41
CA GLN A 53 -19.57 27.92 -7.15
C GLN A 53 -18.37 28.49 -7.91
N PRO A 54 -18.46 29.75 -8.38
CA PRO A 54 -17.32 30.42 -8.96
C PRO A 54 -16.21 30.62 -7.92
N GLU A 55 -14.96 30.60 -8.37
CA GLU A 55 -13.80 30.87 -7.52
C GLU A 55 -13.92 32.29 -6.91
N TYR A 56 -13.83 32.36 -5.58
CA TYR A 56 -13.98 33.62 -4.87
C TYR A 56 -12.72 34.47 -4.99
N THR A 57 -12.84 35.66 -5.59
CA THR A 57 -11.72 36.59 -5.87
C THR A 57 -11.70 37.83 -4.97
N GLY A 58 -12.60 37.90 -3.98
CA GLY A 58 -12.71 39.05 -3.08
C GLY A 58 -11.74 39.00 -1.89
N GLU A 59 -11.84 39.99 -0.99
CA GLU A 59 -11.06 40.04 0.24
C GLU A 59 -11.31 38.80 1.11
N GLU A 60 -10.27 38.28 1.77
CA GLU A 60 -10.36 37.09 2.63
C GLU A 60 -11.44 37.27 3.71
N ILE A 61 -12.57 36.57 3.55
CA ILE A 61 -13.73 36.69 4.44
C ILE A 61 -13.51 35.90 5.73
N ASN A 62 -12.80 34.77 5.68
CA ASN A 62 -12.52 34.01 6.88
C ASN A 62 -11.41 34.67 7.70
N PRO A 63 -11.53 34.75 9.04
CA PRO A 63 -10.36 34.92 9.85
C PRO A 63 -9.50 33.68 9.62
N GLN A 64 -8.51 33.78 8.73
CA GLN A 64 -7.31 32.97 8.89
C GLN A 64 -7.02 33.03 10.38
N HIS A 65 -6.74 31.89 11.02
CA HIS A 65 -6.02 31.96 12.26
C HIS A 65 -4.80 32.82 11.96
N LYS A 66 -4.86 34.11 12.32
CA LYS A 66 -3.67 34.83 12.74
C LYS A 66 -3.21 33.92 13.84
N LYS A 67 -2.32 32.98 13.48
CA LYS A 67 -1.19 32.65 14.33
C LYS A 67 -0.69 34.03 14.66
N VAL A 68 -1.15 34.54 15.80
CA VAL A 68 -0.59 35.71 16.38
C VAL A 68 0.79 35.20 16.77
N ASN A 69 1.68 35.23 15.79
CA ASN A 69 3.09 35.44 15.97
C ASN A 69 3.16 36.88 16.53
N ALA A 70 2.57 37.08 17.72
CA ALA A 70 2.95 38.18 18.57
C ALA A 70 4.45 38.03 18.65
N ASN A 71 5.16 39.06 18.17
CA ASN A 71 6.60 39.18 18.25
C ASN A 71 7.08 38.39 19.47
N LEU A 72 7.89 37.37 19.21
CA LEU A 72 8.41 36.49 20.26
C LEU A 72 8.98 37.35 21.41
N ASP A 73 9.55 38.50 21.06
CA ASP A 73 10.05 39.52 21.97
C ASP A 73 8.97 40.16 22.86
N GLN A 74 7.78 40.49 22.35
CA GLN A 74 6.67 40.97 23.18
C GLN A 74 6.10 39.88 24.10
N LEU A 75 6.14 38.61 23.68
CA LEU A 75 5.77 37.47 24.52
C LEU A 75 6.79 37.24 25.63
N ILE A 76 8.08 37.40 25.35
CA ILE A 76 9.18 37.35 26.33
C ILE A 76 9.03 38.49 27.34
N GLU A 77 8.81 39.72 26.88
CA GLU A 77 8.68 40.90 27.75
C GLU A 77 7.44 40.84 28.66
N ARG A 78 6.31 40.31 28.16
CA ARG A 78 5.12 40.03 29.00
C ARG A 78 5.35 38.90 30.01
N ARG A 79 6.20 37.92 29.68
CA ARG A 79 6.57 36.82 30.58
C ARG A 79 7.48 37.33 31.70
N GLU A 80 8.41 38.22 31.38
CA GLU A 80 9.29 38.87 32.34
C GLU A 80 8.53 39.84 33.25
N LYS A 81 7.58 40.64 32.72
CA LYS A 81 6.77 41.54 33.55
C LYS A 81 5.76 40.83 34.46
N LYS A 82 5.36 39.60 34.16
CA LYS A 82 4.52 38.76 35.05
C LYS A 82 5.32 37.91 36.05
N SER A 83 6.64 38.07 36.11
CA SER A 83 7.52 37.33 37.05
C SER A 83 7.51 37.84 38.50
N ARG A 84 6.60 38.74 38.88
CA ARG A 84 6.24 38.90 40.30
C ARG A 84 5.42 37.68 40.72
N ALA A 85 6.14 36.67 41.21
CA ALA A 85 5.64 35.35 41.57
C ALA A 85 4.41 35.41 42.48
N LYS A 86 3.30 34.81 42.04
CA LYS A 86 2.32 34.23 42.98
C LYS A 86 2.93 32.94 43.56
N PRO A 87 2.76 32.65 44.85
CA PRO A 87 3.30 31.43 45.45
C PRO A 87 2.73 30.19 44.75
N LYS A 88 3.60 29.25 44.36
CA LYS A 88 3.21 28.02 43.65
C LYS A 88 2.39 27.11 44.58
N PRO A 89 1.29 26.48 44.11
CA PRO A 89 0.52 25.52 44.91
C PRO A 89 1.33 24.24 45.18
N LYS A 90 1.15 23.65 46.37
CA LYS A 90 1.90 22.50 46.93
C LYS A 90 1.77 21.16 46.16
N TYR A 91 1.11 21.13 45.01
CA TYR A 91 0.82 19.94 44.22
C TYR A 91 1.27 20.06 42.75
N ALA A 92 2.21 20.95 42.46
CA ALA A 92 2.85 20.97 41.15
C ALA A 92 3.71 19.70 40.97
N ILE A 93 3.28 18.78 40.10
CA ILE A 93 4.07 17.64 39.67
C ILE A 93 5.38 18.19 39.10
N GLU A 94 6.50 17.81 39.71
CA GLU A 94 7.83 18.16 39.21
C GLU A 94 7.97 17.60 37.79
N LYS A 95 8.04 18.49 36.79
CA LYS A 95 8.35 18.08 35.43
C LYS A 95 9.79 17.58 35.46
N LYS A 96 9.97 16.26 35.42
CA LYS A 96 11.28 15.64 35.25
C LYS A 96 11.84 16.14 33.91
N GLU A 97 12.82 17.02 33.97
CA GLU A 97 13.45 17.57 32.78
C GLU A 97 14.07 16.41 32.00
N ILE A 98 13.67 16.26 30.73
CA ILE A 98 14.25 15.26 29.84
C ILE A 98 15.70 15.73 29.60
N PRO A 99 16.72 14.95 30.00
CA PRO A 99 18.09 15.37 29.84
C PRO A 99 18.37 15.64 28.36
N ASN A 100 19.03 16.77 28.08
CA ASN A 100 19.38 17.14 26.72
C ASN A 100 20.53 16.23 26.25
N VAL A 101 20.21 15.18 25.52
CA VAL A 101 21.17 14.20 25.02
C VAL A 101 21.95 14.81 23.86
N ASN A 102 22.95 15.63 24.16
CA ASN A 102 23.93 16.09 23.18
C ASN A 102 24.88 14.94 22.84
N LEU A 103 24.53 14.15 21.81
CA LEU A 103 25.42 13.14 21.27
C LEU A 103 26.66 13.80 20.66
N SER A 104 27.85 13.35 21.03
CA SER A 104 29.06 13.84 20.38
C SER A 104 29.13 13.35 18.93
N LYS A 105 29.78 14.11 18.04
CA LYS A 105 29.98 13.72 16.64
C LYS A 105 30.58 12.32 16.49
N LYS A 106 31.44 11.89 17.43
CA LYS A 106 32.02 10.54 17.45
C LYS A 106 30.95 9.46 17.68
N GLN A 107 30.02 9.69 18.60
CA GLN A 107 28.93 8.74 18.89
C GLN A 107 27.98 8.63 17.70
N ILE A 108 27.69 9.74 17.02
CA ILE A 108 26.87 9.73 15.79
C ILE A 108 27.55 8.90 14.70
N ILE A 109 28.85 9.11 14.45
CA ILE A 109 29.61 8.33 13.46
C ILE A 109 29.63 6.84 13.83
N THR A 110 29.80 6.50 15.11
CA THR A 110 29.74 5.10 15.56
C THR A 110 28.36 4.48 15.32
N ILE A 111 27.28 5.18 15.66
CA ILE A 111 25.91 4.70 15.43
C ILE A 111 25.67 4.50 13.93
N VAL A 112 26.02 5.49 13.10
CA VAL A 112 25.89 5.39 11.64
C VAL A 112 26.72 4.22 11.10
N GLY A 113 27.95 4.04 11.58
CA GLY A 113 28.81 2.92 11.19
C GLY A 113 28.20 1.56 11.52
N ILE A 114 27.59 1.42 12.70
CA ILE A 114 26.88 0.19 13.09
C ILE A 114 25.69 -0.06 12.16
N VAL A 115 24.87 0.97 11.90
CA VAL A 115 23.70 0.84 11.01
C VAL A 115 24.14 0.43 9.60
N VAL A 116 25.17 1.08 9.05
CA VAL A 116 25.73 0.74 7.73
C VAL A 116 26.28 -0.69 7.71
N ALA A 117 26.97 -1.11 8.76
CA ALA A 117 27.49 -2.48 8.86
C ALA A 117 26.36 -3.52 8.86
N VAL A 118 25.27 -3.28 9.61
CA VAL A 118 24.10 -4.16 9.62
C VAL A 118 23.44 -4.23 8.24
N VAL A 119 23.27 -3.08 7.57
CA VAL A 119 22.71 -3.03 6.20
C VAL A 119 23.61 -3.78 5.22
N ALA A 120 24.93 -3.61 5.31
CA ALA A 120 25.88 -4.31 4.44
C ALA A 120 25.82 -5.83 4.62
N ILE A 121 25.74 -6.33 5.86
CA ILE A 121 25.57 -7.76 6.15
C ILE A 121 24.25 -8.27 5.54
N PHE A 122 23.16 -7.52 5.69
CA PHE A 122 21.86 -7.91 5.12
C PHE A 122 21.91 -7.99 3.59
N LEU A 123 22.52 -7.02 2.92
CA LEU A 123 22.69 -7.01 1.47
C LEU A 123 23.58 -8.16 0.99
N ALA A 124 24.68 -8.45 1.71
CA ALA A 124 25.59 -9.54 1.37
C ALA A 124 24.90 -10.91 1.37
N ILE A 125 23.84 -11.10 2.17
CA ILE A 125 23.06 -12.33 2.23
C ILE A 125 21.91 -12.31 1.21
N THR A 126 21.16 -11.22 1.14
CA THR A 126 19.91 -11.18 0.35
C THR A 126 20.12 -10.98 -1.15
N LEU A 127 21.15 -10.24 -1.55
CA LEU A 127 21.48 -10.04 -2.98
C LEU A 127 21.81 -11.35 -3.71
N PRO A 128 22.76 -12.19 -3.25
CA PRO A 128 23.08 -13.43 -3.96
C PRO A 128 21.88 -14.39 -4.01
N GLN A 129 21.08 -14.44 -2.95
CA GLN A 129 19.84 -15.23 -2.94
C GLN A 129 18.84 -14.74 -3.99
N THR A 130 18.67 -13.43 -4.12
CA THR A 130 17.75 -12.81 -5.09
C THR A 130 18.24 -13.01 -6.52
N VAL A 131 19.53 -12.77 -6.79
CA VAL A 131 20.14 -12.99 -8.11
C VAL A 131 20.02 -14.46 -8.52
N LYS A 132 20.34 -15.40 -7.62
CA LYS A 132 20.20 -16.84 -7.90
C LYS A 132 18.74 -17.22 -8.19
N ARG A 133 17.79 -16.69 -7.41
CA ARG A 133 16.35 -16.90 -7.64
C ARG A 133 15.94 -16.42 -9.03
N ASP A 134 16.34 -15.22 -9.42
CA ASP A 134 15.95 -14.63 -10.69
C ASP A 134 16.59 -15.34 -11.89
N GLN A 135 17.85 -15.76 -11.77
CA GLN A 135 18.49 -16.64 -12.74
C GLN A 135 17.77 -17.98 -12.87
N HIS A 136 17.42 -18.62 -11.75
CA HIS A 136 16.66 -19.86 -11.78
C HIS A 136 15.29 -19.65 -12.44
N ARG A 137 14.60 -18.53 -12.18
CA ARG A 137 13.33 -18.22 -12.84
C ARG A 137 13.50 -18.10 -14.35
N ALA A 138 14.48 -17.33 -14.81
CA ALA A 138 14.76 -17.18 -16.24
C ALA A 138 15.05 -18.52 -16.92
N ASN A 139 15.85 -19.38 -16.26
CA ASN A 139 16.16 -20.71 -16.77
C ASN A 139 14.93 -21.63 -16.79
N ILE A 140 14.11 -21.62 -15.74
CA ILE A 140 12.86 -22.39 -15.69
C ILE A 140 11.92 -21.94 -16.81
N THR A 141 11.74 -20.62 -17.00
CA THR A 141 10.94 -20.08 -18.10
C THR A 141 11.45 -20.55 -19.45
N ALA A 142 12.77 -20.53 -19.67
CA ALA A 142 13.37 -20.96 -20.93
C ALA A 142 13.15 -22.46 -21.20
N GLU A 143 13.37 -23.32 -20.20
CA GLU A 143 13.15 -24.77 -20.33
C GLU A 143 11.65 -25.10 -20.49
N PHE A 144 10.79 -24.42 -19.73
CA PHE A 144 9.35 -24.60 -19.81
C PHE A 144 8.80 -24.17 -21.19
N LYS A 145 9.26 -23.03 -21.71
CA LYS A 145 8.92 -22.56 -23.06
C LYS A 145 9.36 -23.55 -24.14
N LYS A 146 10.53 -24.18 -23.99
CA LYS A 146 10.97 -25.25 -24.90
C LYS A 146 10.05 -26.47 -24.82
N ALA A 147 9.68 -26.89 -23.61
CA ALA A 147 8.81 -28.05 -23.39
C ALA A 147 7.42 -27.86 -24.01
N LEU A 148 6.87 -26.64 -23.93
CA LEU A 148 5.55 -26.30 -24.46
C LEU A 148 5.57 -25.72 -25.88
N ASN A 149 6.71 -25.71 -26.58
CA ASN A 149 6.82 -25.22 -27.97
C ASN A 149 6.25 -26.22 -29.01
N ASN A 150 5.18 -26.94 -28.65
CA ASN A 150 4.47 -27.82 -29.56
C ASN A 150 3.40 -27.03 -30.33
N LYS A 151 2.85 -27.61 -31.41
CA LYS A 151 1.82 -26.95 -32.23
C LYS A 151 0.55 -26.55 -31.44
N LYS A 152 0.33 -27.14 -30.26
CA LYS A 152 -0.88 -26.95 -29.47
C LYS A 152 -0.84 -25.69 -28.61
N TYR A 153 0.32 -25.33 -28.05
CA TYR A 153 0.44 -24.23 -27.08
C TYR A 153 1.31 -23.06 -27.55
N LYS A 154 2.03 -23.22 -28.67
CA LYS A 154 3.04 -22.26 -29.13
C LYS A 154 2.53 -20.83 -29.27
N ASP A 155 1.32 -20.67 -29.81
CA ASP A 155 0.71 -19.36 -30.06
C ASP A 155 -0.37 -19.02 -29.03
N SER A 156 -0.63 -19.93 -28.07
CA SER A 156 -1.71 -19.83 -27.08
C SER A 156 -1.23 -19.29 -25.74
N ILE A 157 0.08 -19.35 -25.47
CA ILE A 157 0.66 -18.93 -24.21
C ILE A 157 1.37 -17.59 -24.40
N ASP A 158 0.87 -16.57 -23.70
CA ASP A 158 1.60 -15.31 -23.57
C ASP A 158 2.68 -15.43 -22.49
N TYR A 159 3.92 -15.66 -22.91
CA TYR A 159 5.07 -15.72 -21.99
C TYR A 159 5.56 -14.35 -21.52
N ASP A 160 5.14 -13.26 -22.16
CA ASP A 160 5.62 -11.92 -21.87
C ASP A 160 4.73 -11.22 -20.84
N GLN A 161 3.40 -11.41 -20.90
CA GLN A 161 2.44 -10.84 -19.94
C GLN A 161 1.59 -11.88 -19.20
N GLY A 162 1.47 -13.08 -19.73
CA GLY A 162 0.65 -14.16 -19.18
C GLY A 162 1.41 -15.18 -18.34
N PHE A 163 2.69 -14.97 -18.03
CA PHE A 163 3.52 -15.96 -17.32
C PHE A 163 4.26 -15.36 -16.13
N ALA A 164 4.07 -15.92 -14.94
CA ALA A 164 4.74 -15.46 -13.74
C ALA A 164 5.11 -16.61 -12.80
N ILE A 165 6.36 -16.61 -12.33
CA ILE A 165 6.86 -17.57 -11.33
C ILE A 165 7.07 -16.87 -9.99
N TYR A 166 6.50 -17.43 -8.92
CA TYR A 166 6.52 -16.88 -7.58
C TYR A 166 7.26 -17.76 -6.56
N ARG A 167 7.40 -17.21 -5.34
CA ARG A 167 8.13 -17.79 -4.19
C ARG A 167 9.65 -17.92 -4.41
N MET A 168 10.41 -18.08 -3.32
CA MET A 168 11.88 -18.16 -3.36
C MET A 168 12.39 -19.44 -4.03
N LYS A 169 11.62 -20.53 -3.95
CA LYS A 169 11.96 -21.84 -4.53
C LYS A 169 11.32 -22.07 -5.91
N ASN A 170 10.65 -21.05 -6.47
CA ASN A 170 9.96 -21.15 -7.75
C ASN A 170 8.94 -22.31 -7.74
N THR A 171 8.12 -22.38 -6.69
CA THR A 171 7.15 -23.45 -6.48
C THR A 171 5.72 -23.05 -6.84
N HIS A 172 5.53 -21.83 -7.35
CA HIS A 172 4.24 -21.37 -7.81
C HIS A 172 4.39 -20.72 -9.17
N VAL A 173 3.50 -21.04 -10.11
CA VAL A 173 3.45 -20.43 -11.43
C VAL A 173 2.01 -20.11 -11.80
N ASP A 174 1.82 -18.90 -12.31
CA ASP A 174 0.61 -18.46 -12.97
C ASP A 174 0.87 -18.40 -14.48
N LEU A 175 -0.07 -18.96 -15.23
CA LEU A 175 -0.03 -19.07 -16.69
C LEU A 175 -1.38 -18.61 -17.25
N VAL A 176 -1.36 -17.76 -18.27
CA VAL A 176 -2.54 -17.40 -19.07
C VAL A 176 -2.46 -18.12 -20.40
N VAL A 177 -3.54 -18.82 -20.76
CA VAL A 177 -3.61 -19.60 -21.99
C VAL A 177 -4.88 -19.23 -22.76
N GLU A 178 -4.70 -18.76 -23.99
CA GLU A 178 -5.75 -18.46 -24.96
C GLU A 178 -6.06 -19.70 -25.82
N ALA A 179 -6.38 -20.81 -25.17
CA ALA A 179 -6.85 -22.02 -25.82
C ALA A 179 -7.67 -22.85 -24.84
N ASP A 180 -8.65 -23.58 -25.38
CA ASP A 180 -9.44 -24.53 -24.62
C ASP A 180 -8.52 -25.66 -24.15
N LEU A 181 -8.36 -25.79 -22.82
CA LEU A 181 -7.56 -26.83 -22.21
C LEU A 181 -8.45 -27.93 -21.63
N THR A 182 -8.09 -29.19 -21.91
CA THR A 182 -8.63 -30.32 -21.17
C THR A 182 -7.86 -30.52 -19.87
N LYS A 183 -8.41 -31.31 -18.94
CA LYS A 183 -7.74 -31.63 -17.68
C LYS A 183 -6.43 -32.40 -17.90
N GLU A 184 -6.36 -33.22 -18.94
CA GLU A 184 -5.13 -33.90 -19.37
C GLU A 184 -4.07 -32.89 -19.80
N ASP A 185 -4.46 -31.84 -20.52
CA ASP A 185 -3.54 -30.77 -20.92
C ASP A 185 -2.97 -30.04 -19.71
N VAL A 186 -3.82 -29.75 -18.73
CA VAL A 186 -3.43 -29.10 -17.47
C VAL A 186 -2.44 -29.98 -16.71
N ARG A 187 -2.67 -31.30 -16.64
CA ARG A 187 -1.74 -32.28 -16.05
C ARG A 187 -0.39 -32.28 -16.77
N ASP A 188 -0.39 -32.25 -18.09
CA ASP A 188 0.84 -32.25 -18.90
C ASP A 188 1.63 -30.94 -18.76
N ILE A 189 0.93 -29.81 -18.67
CA ILE A 189 1.52 -28.50 -18.37
C ILE A 189 2.15 -28.52 -16.96
N PHE A 190 1.43 -29.05 -15.96
CA PHE A 190 1.95 -29.20 -14.60
C PHE A 190 3.21 -30.07 -14.55
N ALA A 191 3.18 -31.23 -15.21
CA ALA A 191 4.34 -32.13 -15.31
C ALA A 191 5.54 -31.44 -15.97
N SER A 192 5.29 -30.70 -17.05
CA SER A 192 6.33 -29.95 -17.78
C SER A 192 6.97 -28.88 -16.91
N TYR A 193 6.18 -28.17 -16.10
CA TYR A 193 6.70 -27.17 -15.16
C TYR A 193 7.54 -27.81 -14.06
N CYS A 194 7.03 -28.88 -13.44
CA CYS A 194 7.73 -29.59 -12.37
C CYS A 194 9.08 -30.15 -12.86
N LYS A 195 9.12 -30.69 -14.08
CA LYS A 195 10.35 -31.15 -14.72
C LYS A 195 11.33 -30.01 -14.98
N ALA A 196 10.89 -28.91 -15.61
CA ALA A 196 11.75 -27.76 -15.87
C ALA A 196 12.34 -27.18 -14.56
N ARG A 197 11.53 -27.13 -13.50
CA ARG A 197 11.99 -26.76 -12.15
C ARG A 197 13.01 -27.75 -11.60
N ALA A 198 12.75 -29.05 -11.68
CA ALA A 198 13.64 -30.08 -11.18
C ALA A 198 15.01 -30.02 -11.86
N ASP A 199 15.03 -29.87 -13.19
CA ASP A 199 16.26 -29.75 -13.98
C ASP A 199 17.10 -28.54 -13.54
N VAL A 200 16.48 -27.36 -13.41
CA VAL A 200 17.20 -26.13 -13.00
C VAL A 200 17.71 -26.19 -11.57
N HIS A 201 16.98 -26.83 -10.66
CA HIS A 201 17.39 -26.98 -9.26
C HIS A 201 18.24 -28.23 -9.00
N ASN A 202 18.56 -29.02 -10.03
CA ASN A 202 19.26 -30.31 -9.92
C ASN A 202 18.57 -31.26 -8.92
N ILE A 203 17.25 -31.31 -8.98
CA ILE A 203 16.42 -32.24 -8.19
C ILE A 203 16.33 -33.55 -8.97
N ASP A 204 16.63 -34.65 -8.30
CA ASP A 204 16.44 -35.99 -8.85
C ASP A 204 14.94 -36.25 -9.13
N LEU A 205 14.61 -36.60 -10.37
CA LEU A 205 13.24 -36.85 -10.82
C LEU A 205 12.62 -38.07 -10.12
N GLU A 206 13.45 -39.01 -9.66
CA GLU A 206 13.00 -40.17 -8.87
C GLU A 206 12.54 -39.76 -7.46
N ASN A 207 12.93 -38.57 -6.99
CA ASN A 207 12.46 -38.03 -5.73
C ASN A 207 11.17 -37.22 -5.93
N THR A 208 10.08 -37.94 -6.20
CA THR A 208 8.74 -37.38 -6.50
C THR A 208 8.33 -36.30 -5.50
N ASN A 209 8.54 -36.55 -4.21
CA ASN A 209 8.24 -35.59 -3.15
C ASN A 209 8.96 -34.25 -3.39
N LYS A 210 10.26 -34.22 -3.70
CA LYS A 210 10.96 -32.94 -3.98
C LYS A 210 10.54 -32.27 -5.30
N VAL A 211 10.14 -33.07 -6.27
CA VAL A 211 9.74 -32.60 -7.60
C VAL A 211 8.39 -31.90 -7.53
N TYR A 212 7.40 -32.54 -6.89
CA TYR A 212 6.00 -32.15 -6.95
C TYR A 212 5.43 -31.53 -5.66
N SER A 213 5.97 -31.86 -4.48
CA SER A 213 5.45 -31.28 -3.22
C SER A 213 5.66 -29.77 -3.14
N ASP A 214 4.69 -29.07 -2.53
CA ASP A 214 4.65 -27.61 -2.43
C ASP A 214 4.58 -26.88 -3.79
N VAL A 215 4.42 -27.61 -4.91
CA VAL A 215 4.27 -27.01 -6.24
C VAL A 215 2.80 -26.71 -6.51
N SER A 216 2.56 -25.51 -7.04
CA SER A 216 1.25 -25.05 -7.48
C SER A 216 1.33 -24.42 -8.86
N VAL A 217 0.44 -24.85 -9.74
CA VAL A 217 0.29 -24.33 -11.11
C VAL A 217 -1.14 -23.84 -11.23
N ARG A 218 -1.28 -22.54 -11.49
CA ARG A 218 -2.56 -21.92 -11.81
C ARG A 218 -2.57 -21.56 -13.29
N ILE A 219 -3.62 -21.98 -13.97
CA ILE A 219 -3.83 -21.68 -15.38
C ILE A 219 -5.11 -20.87 -15.49
N ALA A 220 -5.04 -19.67 -16.06
CA ALA A 220 -6.19 -18.82 -16.35
C ALA A 220 -6.49 -18.86 -17.85
N MET A 221 -7.75 -19.09 -18.20
CA MET A 221 -8.28 -19.10 -19.56
C MET A 221 -9.23 -17.90 -19.70
N PRO A 222 -8.83 -16.82 -20.42
CA PRO A 222 -9.64 -15.60 -20.49
C PRO A 222 -11.07 -15.87 -20.96
N GLY A 223 -12.05 -15.57 -20.10
CA GLY A 223 -13.47 -15.74 -20.41
C GLY A 223 -14.06 -17.13 -20.08
N GLU A 224 -13.23 -18.11 -19.71
CA GLU A 224 -13.65 -19.50 -19.46
C GLU A 224 -13.31 -20.02 -18.05
N GLY A 225 -12.65 -19.18 -17.25
CA GLY A 225 -12.22 -19.51 -15.88
C GLY A 225 -10.79 -20.03 -15.87
N GLY A 226 -10.55 -21.22 -15.31
CA GLY A 226 -9.21 -21.79 -15.29
C GLY A 226 -9.07 -23.09 -14.53
N TYR A 227 -7.83 -23.44 -14.21
CA TYR A 227 -7.49 -24.62 -13.45
C TYR A 227 -6.44 -24.34 -12.39
N LEU A 228 -6.50 -25.07 -11.28
CA LEU A 228 -5.48 -25.06 -10.23
C LEU A 228 -5.08 -26.50 -9.89
N ILE A 229 -3.77 -26.73 -9.90
CA ILE A 229 -3.15 -27.90 -9.28
C ILE A 229 -2.26 -27.39 -8.16
N GLN A 230 -2.44 -27.91 -6.95
CA GLN A 230 -1.62 -27.58 -5.80
C GLN A 230 -1.41 -28.81 -4.92
N ASP A 231 -0.16 -29.02 -4.49
CA ASP A 231 0.22 -30.04 -3.51
C ASP A 231 -0.22 -31.46 -3.95
N LYS A 232 0.00 -31.79 -5.22
CA LYS A 232 -0.30 -33.09 -5.85
C LYS A 232 0.93 -33.72 -6.48
N ASP A 233 1.09 -35.02 -6.34
CA ASP A 233 2.02 -35.81 -7.15
C ASP A 233 1.41 -36.13 -8.52
N LEU A 234 2.25 -36.41 -9.51
CA LEU A 234 1.77 -36.76 -10.86
C LEU A 234 0.87 -38.01 -10.88
N ALA A 235 1.11 -38.96 -9.97
CA ALA A 235 0.30 -40.16 -9.80
C ALA A 235 -1.10 -39.86 -9.25
N ASP A 236 -1.26 -38.83 -8.41
CA ASP A 236 -2.58 -38.42 -7.92
C ASP A 236 -3.45 -37.92 -9.07
N LEU A 237 -2.82 -37.24 -10.03
CA LEU A 237 -3.48 -36.66 -11.20
C LEU A 237 -3.87 -37.70 -12.27
N ASP A 238 -3.62 -38.99 -12.04
CA ASP A 238 -4.28 -40.04 -12.81
C ASP A 238 -5.80 -40.01 -12.57
N ASN A 239 -6.24 -39.50 -11.41
CA ASN A 239 -7.60 -39.02 -11.21
C ASN A 239 -7.72 -37.53 -11.51
N LEU A 240 -8.16 -37.20 -12.73
CA LEU A 240 -8.33 -35.83 -13.20
C LEU A 240 -9.39 -35.03 -12.42
N GLU A 241 -10.26 -35.67 -11.65
CA GLU A 241 -11.20 -34.96 -10.77
C GLU A 241 -10.52 -34.15 -9.67
N LEU A 242 -9.27 -34.49 -9.33
CA LEU A 242 -8.46 -33.75 -8.36
C LEU A 242 -7.92 -32.42 -8.88
N ILE A 243 -8.07 -32.13 -10.16
CA ILE A 243 -7.76 -30.82 -10.75
C ILE A 243 -8.93 -29.88 -10.47
N GLU A 244 -8.65 -28.84 -9.69
CA GLU A 244 -9.63 -27.81 -9.33
C GLU A 244 -9.93 -26.93 -10.54
N VAL A 245 -11.22 -26.72 -10.81
CA VAL A 245 -11.69 -25.81 -11.86
C VAL A 245 -11.98 -24.47 -11.21
N LEU A 246 -11.36 -23.42 -11.75
CA LEU A 246 -11.54 -22.05 -11.30
C LEU A 246 -12.67 -21.38 -12.10
N PRO A 247 -13.46 -20.51 -11.46
CA PRO A 247 -14.48 -19.71 -12.12
C PRO A 247 -13.87 -18.61 -13.01
#